data_AF-R7SZR3-F1
#
_entry.id   AF-R7SZR3-F1
#
_cell.length_a   1.000
_cell.length_b   1.000
_cell.length_c   1.000
_cell.angle_alpha   90.00
_cell.angle_beta   90.00
_cell.angle_gamma   90.00
#
_symmetry.space_group_name_H-M   'P 1'
#
loop_
_entity.id
_entity.type
_entity.pdbx_description
1 polymer ?
#
loop_
_entity_poly.entity_id
_entity_poly.type
_entity_poly.pdbx_seq_one_letter_code
_entity_poly.pdbx_strand_id
1 'polypeptide(L)'
;MPEVIDITVEDDVDLPPRTAPRATRSNVGSSSVSATSDEIVRTGGRETVTVSFDLSTLRASWKKLRERLADALREREDRERERDAKTKLDGTAGLANADDEQAVEALSRVIDKPDFASMEAVGQFNLGFIIVRRRKQGGEGDGVDDVEMDDLFVVDQHAADEKYNFETLQQTTKIKSQQLISPEVLELTAADEVVALENIDILRQNGFELDIAEDRPAGQRVLMTAHPVSGSTKFDAKDLEELLNLMQDRPAGQMVRCSKARAMFAMRACRKSIMIGTALNKRQMTSVVQHMGTMDQPWHCPHGRPTMRHLSDLVGVGWDFRKGPWKVEWGAFGRVAASAAI
;
A
#
# COMPACT_ATOMS: atom_id res chain seq x y z
N MET A 1 41.81 -9.72 18.88
CA MET A 1 41.54 -9.54 20.31
C MET A 1 40.18 -8.90 20.43
N PRO A 2 39.21 -9.56 21.08
CA PRO A 2 37.88 -9.00 21.29
C PRO A 2 37.90 -8.06 22.49
N GLU A 3 37.48 -6.81 22.32
CA GLU A 3 37.19 -5.92 23.45
C GLU A 3 35.86 -6.34 24.06
N VAL A 4 35.96 -7.03 25.19
CA VAL A 4 34.93 -7.21 26.19
C VAL A 4 34.97 -5.96 27.07
N ILE A 5 33.84 -5.28 27.26
CA ILE A 5 33.70 -4.28 28.33
C ILE A 5 32.51 -4.66 29.20
N ASP A 6 32.84 -4.66 30.48
CA ASP A 6 32.18 -5.18 31.66
C ASP A 6 30.93 -4.39 32.06
N ILE A 7 29.99 -5.10 32.69
CA ILE A 7 28.84 -4.54 33.40
C ILE A 7 29.16 -4.63 34.90
N THR A 8 28.72 -3.63 35.68
CA THR A 8 28.96 -3.34 37.12
C THR A 8 30.10 -2.33 37.31
N VAL A 9 29.96 -1.23 38.05
CA VAL A 9 29.37 -1.03 39.39
C VAL A 9 28.73 0.36 39.50
N GLU A 10 27.75 0.42 40.40
CA GLU A 10 27.04 1.56 40.98
C GLU A 10 27.96 2.72 41.41
N ASP A 11 27.46 3.95 41.25
CA ASP A 11 27.69 5.02 42.23
C ASP A 11 26.44 5.89 42.29
N ASP A 12 25.74 5.75 43.42
CA ASP A 12 24.79 6.71 43.97
C ASP A 12 25.46 8.09 44.12
N VAL A 13 24.67 9.17 44.07
CA VAL A 13 24.66 10.25 45.09
C VAL A 13 23.79 11.45 44.67
N ASP A 14 22.85 11.73 45.57
CA ASP A 14 22.17 12.97 45.98
C ASP A 14 21.23 13.76 45.05
N LEU A 15 19.94 13.56 45.31
CA LEU A 15 18.83 14.48 45.03
C LEU A 15 18.61 15.46 46.20
N PRO A 16 18.58 16.79 45.97
CA PRO A 16 18.11 17.78 46.94
C PRO A 16 16.56 17.93 46.93
N PRO A 17 15.96 18.59 47.95
CA PRO A 17 14.72 18.12 48.56
C PRO A 17 13.42 18.63 47.92
N ARG A 18 12.38 17.81 48.10
CA ARG A 18 10.97 18.12 47.80
C ARG A 18 10.49 19.34 48.59
N THR A 19 10.05 20.36 47.86
CA THR A 19 9.12 21.39 48.38
C THR A 19 7.85 21.38 47.54
N ALA A 20 6.71 21.25 48.21
CA ALA A 20 5.39 21.23 47.57
C ALA A 20 4.93 22.66 47.24
N PRO A 21 4.36 22.92 46.06
CA PRO A 21 3.57 24.12 45.84
C PRO A 21 2.07 23.84 46.01
N ARG A 22 1.51 24.74 46.79
CA ARG A 22 0.12 24.93 47.18
C ARG A 22 -0.74 25.32 45.97
N ALA A 23 -1.98 24.86 45.98
CA ALA A 23 -2.99 25.12 44.98
C ALA A 23 -3.19 26.61 44.66
N THR A 24 -3.15 26.95 43.38
CA THR A 24 -3.69 28.20 42.84
C THR A 24 -4.55 27.90 41.61
N ARG A 25 -5.76 28.46 41.65
CA ARG A 25 -6.85 28.32 40.70
C ARG A 25 -6.45 28.93 39.36
N SER A 26 -6.64 28.20 38.27
CA SER A 26 -6.59 28.75 36.92
C SER A 26 -7.91 29.45 36.59
N ASN A 27 -7.78 30.73 36.26
CA ASN A 27 -8.82 31.59 35.72
C ASN A 27 -8.69 31.51 34.19
N VAL A 28 -9.61 30.84 33.50
CA VAL A 28 -9.69 30.90 32.03
C VAL A 28 -10.85 31.81 31.68
N GLY A 29 -10.50 32.97 31.14
CA GLY A 29 -11.44 33.95 30.65
C GLY A 29 -12.16 33.49 29.38
N SER A 30 -13.45 33.81 29.36
CA SER A 30 -14.17 34.38 28.22
C SER A 30 -13.90 33.76 26.84
N SER A 31 -14.75 32.81 26.46
CA SER A 31 -15.17 32.64 25.07
C SER A 31 -16.69 32.71 25.04
N SER A 32 -17.18 33.84 24.55
CA SER A 32 -18.59 34.15 24.34
C SER A 32 -19.16 33.23 23.27
N VAL A 33 -19.85 32.18 23.71
CA VAL A 33 -20.80 31.47 22.85
C VAL A 33 -22.17 32.02 23.20
N SER A 34 -22.65 32.94 22.39
CA SER A 34 -23.99 33.53 22.48
C SER A 34 -25.02 32.48 22.05
N ALA A 35 -25.28 31.50 22.91
CA ALA A 35 -26.53 30.78 22.91
C ALA A 35 -27.47 31.59 23.80
N THR A 36 -28.34 32.38 23.19
CA THR A 36 -29.47 33.02 23.86
C THR A 36 -30.37 31.93 24.43
N SER A 37 -30.10 31.52 25.67
CA SER A 37 -31.13 30.89 26.48
C SER A 37 -31.98 32.02 26.99
N ASP A 38 -33.24 32.06 26.56
CA ASP A 38 -34.24 32.94 27.17
C ASP A 38 -34.24 32.67 28.67
N GLU A 39 -33.76 33.65 29.41
CA GLU A 39 -33.74 33.68 30.86
C GLU A 39 -35.19 33.54 31.33
N ILE A 40 -35.55 32.40 31.93
CA ILE A 40 -36.86 32.21 32.54
C ILE A 40 -36.92 33.14 33.76
N VAL A 41 -37.38 34.36 33.55
CA VAL A 41 -37.70 35.31 34.60
C VAL A 41 -38.85 34.72 35.42
N ARG A 42 -38.53 34.16 36.59
CA ARG A 42 -39.52 33.75 37.58
C ARG A 42 -40.15 35.00 38.19
N THR A 43 -41.21 35.50 37.56
CA THR A 43 -42.14 36.43 38.18
C THR A 43 -43.03 35.66 39.17
N GLY A 44 -43.19 36.23 40.35
CA GLY A 44 -43.76 35.56 41.52
C GLY A 44 -45.21 35.14 41.34
N GLY A 45 -45.46 33.86 41.62
CA GLY A 45 -46.76 33.23 41.77
C GLY A 45 -46.52 31.72 41.85
N ARG A 46 -46.91 31.06 42.94
CA ARG A 46 -46.87 29.58 43.03
C ARG A 46 -47.96 29.02 42.12
N GLU A 47 -47.75 29.06 40.81
CA GLU A 47 -48.50 28.25 39.86
C GLU A 47 -47.65 27.02 39.52
N THR A 48 -48.18 25.86 39.88
CA THR A 48 -47.61 24.56 39.50
C THR A 48 -47.81 24.37 37.99
N VAL A 49 -46.77 24.71 37.22
CA VAL A 49 -46.72 24.40 35.79
C VAL A 49 -46.57 22.89 35.64
N THR A 50 -47.62 22.24 35.14
CA THR A 50 -47.62 20.78 34.92
C THR A 50 -47.21 20.53 33.47
N VAL A 51 -45.98 20.06 33.26
CA VAL A 51 -45.48 19.72 31.92
C VAL A 51 -45.64 18.23 31.69
N SER A 52 -46.53 17.85 30.78
CA SER A 52 -46.64 16.47 30.31
C SER A 52 -45.68 16.25 29.14
N PHE A 53 -44.78 15.29 29.27
CA PHE A 53 -43.91 14.86 28.17
C PHE A 53 -44.08 13.36 27.94
N ASP A 54 -44.06 12.98 26.67
CA ASP A 54 -44.08 11.58 26.27
C ASP A 54 -42.66 11.01 26.35
N LEU A 55 -42.46 10.14 27.36
CA LEU A 55 -41.18 9.50 27.63
C LEU A 55 -40.70 8.64 26.45
N SER A 56 -41.63 8.07 25.68
CA SER A 56 -41.32 7.19 24.57
C SER A 56 -40.75 7.97 23.38
N THR A 57 -41.36 9.12 23.07
CA THR A 57 -40.90 10.02 22.00
C THR A 57 -39.58 10.68 22.37
N LEU A 58 -39.43 11.12 23.63
CA LEU A 58 -38.18 11.71 24.11
C LEU A 58 -37.02 10.70 24.01
N ARG A 59 -37.26 9.44 24.40
CA ARG A 59 -36.26 8.37 24.32
C ARG A 59 -35.89 8.04 22.87
N ALA A 60 -36.87 8.02 21.95
CA ALA A 60 -36.61 7.79 20.53
C ALA A 60 -35.78 8.93 19.91
N SER A 61 -36.13 10.18 20.22
CA SER A 61 -35.39 11.36 19.78
C SER A 61 -33.97 11.40 20.36
N TRP A 62 -33.80 11.05 21.63
CA TRP A 62 -32.48 10.96 22.26
C TRP A 62 -31.61 9.86 21.65
N LYS A 63 -32.21 8.71 21.30
CA LYS A 63 -31.49 7.62 20.63
C LYS A 63 -31.00 8.05 19.25
N LYS A 64 -31.87 8.67 18.44
CA LYS A 64 -31.50 9.22 17.12
C LYS A 64 -30.41 10.29 17.22
N LEU A 65 -30.48 11.16 18.23
CA LEU A 65 -29.46 12.18 18.46
C LEU A 65 -28.11 11.56 18.83
N ARG A 66 -28.12 10.51 19.66
CA ARG A 66 -26.90 9.76 20.02
C ARG A 66 -26.28 9.06 18.83
N GLU A 67 -27.10 8.45 17.97
CA GLU A 67 -26.64 7.80 16.73
C GLU A 67 -26.00 8.84 15.80
N ARG A 68 -26.69 9.96 15.54
CA ARG A 68 -26.14 11.08 14.74
C ARG A 68 -24.85 11.66 15.29
N LEU A 69 -24.75 11.82 16.62
CA LEU A 69 -23.53 12.31 17.26
C LEU A 69 -22.37 11.30 17.11
N ALA A 70 -22.67 10.01 17.23
CA ALA A 70 -21.68 8.95 17.04
C ALA A 70 -21.18 8.90 15.59
N ASP A 71 -22.08 9.04 14.62
CA ASP A 71 -21.72 9.07 13.19
C ASP A 71 -20.89 10.33 12.86
N ALA A 72 -21.29 11.51 13.36
CA ALA A 72 -20.53 12.75 13.16
C ALA A 72 -19.13 12.72 13.80
N LEU A 73 -18.96 12.04 14.94
CA LEU A 73 -17.64 11.86 15.56
C LEU A 73 -16.75 10.91 14.74
N ARG A 74 -17.31 9.82 14.20
CA ARG A 74 -16.58 8.91 13.30
C ARG A 74 -16.12 9.62 12.03
N GLU A 75 -17.02 10.36 11.39
CA GLU A 75 -16.68 11.16 10.20
C GLU A 75 -15.56 12.16 10.48
N ARG A 76 -15.55 12.77 11.67
CA ARG A 76 -14.48 13.70 12.06
C ARG A 76 -13.15 12.99 12.29
N GLU A 77 -13.15 11.85 12.98
CA GLU A 77 -11.95 11.04 13.21
C GLU A 77 -11.36 10.54 11.88
N ASP A 78 -12.20 10.14 10.93
CA ASP A 78 -11.75 9.70 9.60
C ASP A 78 -11.14 10.87 8.80
N ARG A 79 -11.74 12.06 8.83
CA ARG A 79 -11.15 13.27 8.22
C ARG A 79 -9.81 13.68 8.86
N GLU A 80 -9.69 13.57 10.18
CA GLU A 80 -8.43 13.86 10.90
C GLU A 80 -7.33 12.86 10.50
N ARG A 81 -7.66 11.56 10.39
CA ARG A 81 -6.73 10.53 9.90
C ARG A 81 -6.29 10.77 8.46
N GLU A 82 -7.21 11.13 7.58
CA GLU A 82 -6.90 11.44 6.18
C GLU A 82 -5.99 12.66 6.06
N ARG A 83 -6.22 13.72 6.85
CA ARG A 83 -5.35 14.90 6.90
C ARG A 83 -3.93 14.58 7.38
N ASP A 84 -3.82 13.74 8.42
CA ASP A 84 -2.53 13.30 8.95
C ASP A 84 -1.78 12.40 7.95
N ALA A 85 -2.51 11.52 7.26
CA ALA A 85 -1.97 10.68 6.19
C ALA A 85 -1.47 11.51 5.01
N LYS A 86 -2.21 12.56 4.64
CA LYS A 86 -1.84 13.50 3.57
C LYS A 86 -0.56 14.28 3.89
N THR A 87 -0.48 14.84 5.10
CA THR A 87 0.72 15.57 5.56
C THR A 87 1.95 14.66 5.57
N LYS A 88 1.78 13.38 5.93
CA LYS A 88 2.85 12.38 5.83
C LYS A 88 3.20 12.05 4.39
N LEU A 89 2.24 11.87 3.49
CA LEU A 89 2.48 11.55 2.08
C LEU A 89 3.39 12.59 1.39
N ASP A 90 3.09 13.88 1.57
CA ASP A 90 3.92 14.98 1.06
C ASP A 90 5.35 14.94 1.62
N GLY A 91 5.47 14.62 2.91
CA GLY A 91 6.72 14.60 3.64
C GLY A 91 7.58 13.36 3.43
N THR A 92 7.01 12.17 3.21
CA THR A 92 7.74 10.88 3.19
C THR A 92 7.69 10.16 1.84
N ALA A 93 6.63 10.32 1.04
CA ALA A 93 6.51 9.72 -0.29
C ALA A 93 6.84 10.68 -1.46
N GLY A 94 7.12 11.94 -1.14
CA GLY A 94 7.51 12.97 -2.10
C GLY A 94 8.90 12.75 -2.70
N LEU A 95 9.16 13.39 -3.85
CA LEU A 95 10.42 13.30 -4.60
C LEU A 95 11.69 13.69 -3.82
N ALA A 96 11.54 14.44 -2.72
CA ALA A 96 12.67 14.88 -1.90
C ALA A 96 13.25 13.78 -1.00
N ASN A 97 12.48 12.71 -0.74
CA ASN A 97 12.96 11.59 0.06
C ASN A 97 13.71 10.59 -0.80
N ALA A 98 14.97 10.37 -0.45
CA ALA A 98 15.82 9.35 -1.07
C ALA A 98 15.66 7.96 -0.42
N ASP A 99 14.90 7.86 0.68
CA ASP A 99 14.60 6.59 1.32
C ASP A 99 13.40 5.92 0.65
N ASP A 100 13.69 4.92 -0.17
CA ASP A 100 12.69 4.21 -0.95
C ASP A 100 11.73 3.39 -0.08
N GLU A 101 12.17 2.88 1.08
CA GLU A 101 11.36 2.04 1.95
C GLU A 101 10.27 2.87 2.66
N GLN A 102 10.65 4.02 3.21
CA GLN A 102 9.72 4.95 3.86
C GLN A 102 8.67 5.49 2.89
N ALA A 103 9.06 5.78 1.66
CA ALA A 103 8.14 6.24 0.62
C ALA A 103 7.10 5.16 0.28
N VAL A 104 7.51 3.89 0.21
CA VAL A 104 6.61 2.77 -0.08
C VAL A 104 5.65 2.49 1.08
N GLU A 105 6.13 2.55 2.32
CA GLU A 105 5.25 2.39 3.48
C GLU A 105 4.16 3.48 3.49
N ALA A 106 4.53 4.73 3.18
CA ALA A 106 3.57 5.83 3.08
C ALA A 106 2.58 5.64 1.92
N LEU A 107 3.05 5.21 0.74
CA LEU A 107 2.17 4.95 -0.42
C LEU A 107 1.19 3.81 -0.16
N SER A 108 1.65 2.71 0.45
CA SER A 108 0.80 1.55 0.76
C SER A 108 -0.28 1.83 1.81
N ARG A 109 -0.09 2.85 2.64
CA ARG A 109 -1.10 3.30 3.61
C ARG A 109 -2.14 4.24 3.01
N VAL A 110 -1.84 4.89 1.89
CA VAL A 110 -2.66 5.98 1.33
C VAL A 110 -3.37 5.57 0.04
N ILE A 111 -2.84 4.61 -0.71
CA ILE A 111 -3.37 4.19 -2.00
C ILE A 111 -3.88 2.76 -1.92
N ASP A 112 -5.17 2.59 -2.18
CA ASP A 112 -5.82 1.29 -2.24
C ASP A 112 -5.82 0.71 -3.66
N LYS A 113 -5.92 -0.62 -3.79
CA LYS A 113 -6.04 -1.30 -5.11
C LYS A 113 -7.13 -0.71 -6.04
N PRO A 114 -8.37 -0.42 -5.57
CA PRO A 114 -9.38 0.22 -6.41
C PRO A 114 -9.01 1.63 -6.90
N ASP A 115 -8.13 2.36 -6.20
CA ASP A 115 -7.77 3.72 -6.59
C ASP A 115 -7.13 3.75 -7.98
N PHE A 116 -6.28 2.77 -8.29
CA PHE A 116 -5.62 2.63 -9.59
C PHE A 116 -6.60 2.51 -10.76
N ALA A 117 -7.81 1.99 -10.53
CA ALA A 117 -8.84 1.92 -11.56
C ALA A 117 -9.48 3.29 -11.87
N SER A 118 -9.52 4.18 -10.86
CA SER A 118 -10.07 5.53 -10.96
C SER A 118 -9.05 6.60 -11.37
N MET A 119 -7.76 6.26 -11.33
CA MET A 119 -6.65 7.15 -11.68
C MET A 119 -6.68 7.55 -13.16
N GLU A 120 -6.53 8.84 -13.44
CA GLU A 120 -6.48 9.36 -14.80
C GLU A 120 -5.02 9.56 -15.25
N ALA A 121 -4.64 8.95 -16.38
CA ALA A 121 -3.40 9.26 -17.06
C ALA A 121 -3.48 10.65 -17.74
N VAL A 122 -2.77 11.62 -17.18
CA VAL A 122 -2.72 13.00 -17.69
C VAL A 122 -1.89 13.06 -18.96
N GLY A 123 -0.69 12.47 -18.94
CA GLY A 123 0.24 12.51 -20.07
C GLY A 123 1.55 11.81 -19.78
N GLN A 124 2.42 11.77 -20.80
CA GLN A 124 3.76 11.22 -20.68
C GLN A 124 4.78 12.34 -20.48
N PHE A 125 5.71 12.16 -19.56
CA PHE A 125 6.82 13.07 -19.29
C PHE A 125 8.15 12.42 -19.68
N ASN A 126 8.98 13.16 -20.42
CA ASN A 126 10.33 12.77 -20.84
C ASN A 126 10.44 11.37 -21.48
N LEU A 127 9.38 10.90 -22.15
CA LEU A 127 9.28 9.57 -22.75
C LEU A 127 9.60 8.39 -21.80
N GLY A 128 9.54 8.61 -20.49
CA GLY A 128 9.92 7.61 -19.48
C GLY A 128 8.94 7.52 -18.31
N PHE A 129 8.16 8.57 -18.07
CA PHE A 129 7.24 8.64 -16.95
C PHE A 129 5.81 8.91 -17.41
N ILE A 130 4.85 8.35 -16.69
CA ILE A 130 3.43 8.61 -16.84
C ILE A 130 3.01 9.49 -15.66
N ILE A 131 2.40 10.62 -15.97
CA ILE A 131 1.82 11.51 -14.96
C ILE A 131 0.38 11.09 -14.74
N VAL A 132 0.04 10.79 -13.50
CA VAL A 132 -1.24 10.20 -13.11
C VAL A 132 -1.88 11.09 -12.07
N ARG A 133 -3.17 11.34 -12.20
CA ARG A 133 -3.97 12.11 -11.24
C ARG A 133 -4.96 11.20 -10.55
N ARG A 134 -5.01 11.24 -9.23
CA ARG A 134 -6.03 10.57 -8.41
C ARG A 134 -6.97 11.63 -7.86
N ARG A 135 -8.28 11.50 -8.14
CA ARG A 135 -9.30 12.37 -7.55
C ARG A 135 -10.29 11.55 -6.74
N LYS A 136 -10.54 11.98 -5.50
CA LYS A 136 -11.60 11.45 -4.64
C LYS A 136 -12.57 12.60 -4.34
N GLN A 137 -13.84 12.41 -4.67
CA GLN A 137 -14.90 13.36 -4.34
C GLN A 137 -15.40 13.06 -2.93
N GLY A 138 -15.55 14.10 -2.10
CA GLY A 138 -16.17 13.97 -0.79
C GLY A 138 -17.67 13.71 -0.92
N GLY A 139 -18.25 12.94 0.00
CA GLY A 139 -19.66 12.53 -0.07
C GLY A 139 -20.67 13.69 -0.04
N GLU A 140 -21.80 13.47 -0.75
CA GLU A 140 -23.09 14.19 -0.77
C GLU A 140 -23.14 15.62 -0.19
N GLY A 141 -22.34 16.52 -0.75
CA GLY A 141 -22.60 17.97 -0.74
C GLY A 141 -22.90 18.42 -2.17
N ASP A 142 -24.03 19.07 -2.41
CA ASP A 142 -24.48 19.62 -3.71
C ASP A 142 -23.57 20.76 -4.27
N GLY A 143 -22.34 20.88 -3.77
CA GLY A 143 -21.33 21.85 -4.18
C GLY A 143 -20.38 21.25 -5.22
N VAL A 144 -20.25 21.93 -6.36
CA VAL A 144 -19.33 21.58 -7.48
C VAL A 144 -17.84 21.64 -7.09
N ASP A 145 -17.51 22.09 -5.88
CA ASP A 145 -16.15 22.35 -5.39
C ASP A 145 -15.66 21.41 -4.27
N ASP A 146 -16.41 20.38 -3.88
CA ASP A 146 -16.02 19.49 -2.77
C ASP A 146 -15.10 18.32 -3.23
N VAL A 147 -13.92 18.68 -3.73
CA VAL A 147 -12.86 17.71 -4.03
C VAL A 147 -12.07 17.42 -2.74
N GLU A 148 -12.30 16.26 -2.15
CA GLU A 148 -11.65 15.82 -0.90
C GLU A 148 -10.15 15.53 -1.12
N MET A 149 -9.81 14.89 -2.24
CA MET A 149 -8.42 14.61 -2.61
C MET A 149 -8.18 14.80 -4.11
N ASP A 150 -7.03 15.38 -4.44
CA ASP A 150 -6.61 15.64 -5.81
C ASP A 150 -5.09 15.55 -5.91
N ASP A 151 -4.58 14.32 -6.01
CA ASP A 151 -3.15 14.05 -5.91
C ASP A 151 -2.55 13.77 -7.29
N LEU A 152 -1.32 14.24 -7.50
CA LEU A 152 -0.53 13.95 -8.69
C LEU A 152 0.57 12.94 -8.34
N PHE A 153 0.74 11.94 -9.20
CA PHE A 153 1.75 10.90 -9.08
C PHE A 153 2.59 10.82 -10.36
N VAL A 154 3.84 10.41 -10.18
CA VAL A 154 4.73 10.02 -11.27
C VAL A 154 4.92 8.52 -11.24
N VAL A 155 4.71 7.87 -12.38
CA VAL A 155 4.87 6.42 -12.56
C VAL A 155 5.99 6.17 -13.58
N ASP A 156 6.98 5.36 -13.23
CA ASP A 156 8.00 4.89 -14.17
C ASP A 156 7.37 3.83 -15.09
N GLN A 157 7.29 4.14 -16.38
CA GLN A 157 6.61 3.29 -17.36
C GLN A 157 7.27 1.91 -17.52
N HIS A 158 8.59 1.84 -17.34
CA HIS A 158 9.34 0.60 -17.47
C HIS A 158 9.19 -0.25 -16.20
N ALA A 159 9.45 0.35 -15.04
CA ALA A 159 9.41 -0.37 -13.77
C ALA A 159 8.00 -0.89 -13.43
N ALA A 160 6.95 -0.10 -13.72
CA ALA A 160 5.57 -0.52 -13.51
C ALA A 160 5.18 -1.69 -14.44
N ASP A 161 5.45 -1.60 -15.74
CA ASP A 161 5.14 -2.68 -16.68
C ASP A 161 6.00 -3.93 -16.43
N GLU A 162 7.26 -3.74 -16.01
CA GLU A 162 8.14 -4.82 -15.58
C GLU A 162 7.59 -5.57 -14.37
N LYS A 163 7.10 -4.85 -13.36
CA LYS A 163 6.51 -5.45 -12.17
C LYS A 163 5.26 -6.26 -12.53
N TYR A 164 4.39 -5.73 -13.39
CA TYR A 164 3.22 -6.45 -13.89
C TYR A 164 3.60 -7.76 -14.58
N ASN A 165 4.53 -7.67 -15.53
CA ASN A 165 4.98 -8.80 -16.32
C ASN A 165 5.67 -9.85 -15.43
N PHE A 166 6.44 -9.41 -14.44
CA PHE A 166 7.11 -10.28 -13.50
C PHE A 166 6.11 -11.08 -12.64
N GLU A 167 5.14 -10.42 -12.01
CA GLU A 167 4.12 -11.12 -11.21
C GLU A 167 3.28 -12.07 -12.06
N THR A 168 2.90 -11.64 -13.27
CA THR A 168 2.19 -12.48 -14.24
C THR A 168 3.00 -13.72 -14.62
N LEU A 169 4.32 -13.57 -14.87
CA LEU A 169 5.20 -14.69 -15.18
C LEU A 169 5.31 -15.65 -14.00
N GLN A 170 5.43 -15.14 -12.76
CA GLN A 170 5.50 -15.98 -11.57
C GLN A 170 4.24 -16.85 -11.40
N GLN A 171 3.06 -16.28 -11.64
CA GLN A 171 1.78 -16.98 -11.47
C GLN A 171 1.44 -17.94 -12.61
N THR A 172 1.71 -17.57 -13.87
CA THR A 172 1.17 -18.31 -15.02
C THR A 172 2.17 -19.23 -15.72
N THR A 173 3.48 -19.04 -15.50
CA THR A 173 4.50 -19.76 -16.28
C THR A 173 4.84 -21.11 -15.66
N LYS A 174 4.55 -22.21 -16.36
CA LYS A 174 5.15 -23.51 -16.05
C LYS A 174 6.57 -23.58 -16.61
N ILE A 175 7.55 -23.88 -15.77
CA ILE A 175 8.94 -24.10 -16.20
C ILE A 175 9.02 -25.47 -16.87
N LYS A 176 9.77 -25.56 -17.97
CA LYS A 176 9.96 -26.83 -18.68
C LYS A 176 10.80 -27.77 -17.81
N SER A 177 10.33 -29.00 -17.66
CA SER A 177 11.03 -30.09 -16.96
C SER A 177 11.82 -30.95 -17.96
N GLN A 178 12.92 -31.52 -17.48
CA GLN A 178 13.70 -32.54 -18.17
C GLN A 178 13.63 -33.82 -17.32
N GLN A 179 13.11 -34.89 -17.92
CA GLN A 179 13.05 -36.20 -17.28
C GLN A 179 14.48 -36.74 -17.07
N LEU A 180 14.70 -37.30 -15.88
CA LEU A 180 15.93 -38.01 -15.52
C LEU A 180 15.92 -39.41 -16.12
N ILE A 181 17.10 -39.92 -16.45
CA ILE A 181 17.25 -41.30 -16.96
C ILE A 181 16.91 -42.33 -15.87
N SER A 182 17.28 -42.02 -14.63
CA SER A 182 16.92 -42.77 -13.44
C SER A 182 16.43 -41.79 -12.38
N PRO A 183 15.32 -42.08 -11.66
CA PRO A 183 14.88 -41.26 -10.55
C PRO A 183 16.00 -41.10 -9.50
N GLU A 184 16.13 -39.89 -8.97
CA GLU A 184 17.08 -39.53 -7.92
C GLU A 184 16.38 -39.55 -6.56
N VAL A 185 16.96 -40.24 -5.58
CA VAL A 185 16.41 -40.28 -4.22
C VAL A 185 16.77 -38.97 -3.53
N LEU A 186 15.76 -38.25 -3.02
CA LEU A 186 15.99 -37.03 -2.25
C LEU A 186 16.13 -37.38 -0.77
N GLU A 187 17.18 -36.87 -0.14
CA GLU A 187 17.36 -36.95 1.31
C GLU A 187 16.69 -35.73 1.95
N LEU A 188 15.45 -35.90 2.41
CA LEU A 188 14.64 -34.82 2.98
C LEU A 188 14.38 -35.04 4.46
N THR A 189 14.11 -33.98 5.20
CA THR A 189 13.55 -34.12 6.54
C THR A 189 12.10 -34.59 6.45
N ALA A 190 11.58 -35.24 7.51
CA ALA A 190 10.17 -35.66 7.52
C ALA A 190 9.20 -34.48 7.35
N ALA A 191 9.58 -33.27 7.76
CA ALA A 191 8.80 -32.06 7.54
C ALA A 191 8.79 -31.66 6.05
N ASP A 192 9.96 -31.67 5.41
CA ASP A 192 10.09 -31.35 3.98
C ASP A 192 9.37 -32.35 3.08
N GLU A 193 9.36 -33.64 3.44
CA GLU A 193 8.57 -34.64 2.73
C GLU A 193 7.08 -34.29 2.73
N VAL A 194 6.53 -33.90 3.89
CA VAL A 194 5.12 -33.50 4.01
C VAL A 194 4.85 -32.25 3.17
N VAL A 195 5.71 -31.23 3.27
CA VAL A 195 5.58 -29.99 2.48
C VAL A 195 5.60 -30.27 0.98
N ALA A 196 6.49 -31.17 0.53
CA ALA A 196 6.58 -31.58 -0.86
C ALA A 196 5.30 -32.27 -1.35
N LEU A 197 4.73 -33.16 -0.53
CA LEU A 197 3.50 -33.88 -0.83
C LEU A 197 2.27 -32.95 -0.88
N GLU A 198 2.20 -31.97 0.01
CA GLU A 198 1.09 -31.01 0.06
C GLU A 198 1.13 -30.03 -1.12
N ASN A 199 2.31 -29.79 -1.71
CA ASN A 199 2.52 -28.75 -2.74
C ASN A 199 3.04 -29.30 -4.09
N ILE A 200 2.73 -30.56 -4.42
CA ILE A 200 3.14 -31.23 -5.67
C ILE A 200 2.85 -30.37 -6.91
N ASP A 201 1.70 -29.69 -6.95
CA ASP A 201 1.32 -28.88 -8.12
C ASP A 201 2.21 -27.65 -8.29
N ILE A 202 2.66 -27.02 -7.21
CA ILE A 202 3.60 -25.89 -7.27
C ILE A 202 4.98 -26.37 -7.70
N LEU A 203 5.42 -27.53 -7.21
CA LEU A 203 6.69 -28.15 -7.62
C LEU A 203 6.67 -28.47 -9.12
N ARG A 204 5.57 -29.03 -9.62
CA ARG A 204 5.35 -29.26 -11.05
C ARG A 204 5.34 -27.97 -11.87
N GLN A 205 4.76 -26.89 -11.35
CA GLN A 205 4.81 -25.58 -12.00
C GLN A 205 6.23 -24.98 -12.04
N ASN A 206 7.09 -25.35 -11.09
CA ASN A 206 8.50 -25.05 -11.08
C ASN A 206 9.35 -26.01 -11.92
N GLY A 207 8.75 -27.05 -12.52
CA GLY A 207 9.44 -28.02 -13.37
C GLY A 207 10.12 -29.15 -12.59
N PHE A 208 9.85 -29.26 -11.29
CA PHE A 208 10.22 -30.42 -10.48
C PHE A 208 9.09 -31.44 -10.52
N GLU A 209 9.40 -32.66 -10.94
CA GLU A 209 8.46 -33.78 -10.88
C GLU A 209 8.96 -34.79 -9.87
N LEU A 210 8.05 -35.16 -8.95
CA LEU A 210 8.32 -36.05 -7.84
C LEU A 210 7.41 -37.28 -7.92
N ASP A 211 7.95 -38.41 -7.49
CA ASP A 211 7.25 -39.67 -7.28
C ASP A 211 7.46 -40.15 -5.83
N ILE A 212 6.58 -41.02 -5.34
CA ILE A 212 6.56 -41.44 -3.93
C ILE A 212 6.79 -42.95 -3.86
N ALA A 213 7.89 -43.33 -3.22
CA ALA A 213 8.22 -44.71 -2.90
C ALA A 213 7.84 -44.99 -1.44
N GLU A 214 6.68 -45.60 -1.22
CA GLU A 214 6.17 -45.92 0.13
C GLU A 214 6.94 -47.04 0.83
N ASP A 215 7.69 -47.83 0.08
CA ASP A 215 8.54 -48.93 0.57
C ASP A 215 9.84 -48.45 1.22
N ARG A 216 10.16 -47.15 1.11
CA ARG A 216 11.38 -46.53 1.65
C ARG A 216 11.18 -45.97 3.05
N PRO A 217 12.27 -45.88 3.85
CA PRO A 217 12.22 -45.22 5.16
C PRO A 217 11.84 -43.75 5.02
N ALA A 218 11.21 -43.20 6.07
CA ALA A 218 10.91 -41.77 6.15
C ALA A 218 12.18 -40.93 5.98
N GLY A 219 12.08 -39.87 5.19
CA GLY A 219 13.20 -39.03 4.74
C GLY A 219 13.84 -39.45 3.41
N GLN A 220 13.45 -40.59 2.83
CA GLN A 220 13.93 -41.07 1.52
C GLN A 220 12.78 -41.54 0.61
N ARG A 221 11.54 -41.17 0.91
CA ARG A 221 10.35 -41.64 0.17
C ARG A 221 10.15 -40.87 -1.13
N VAL A 222 10.66 -39.64 -1.18
CA VAL A 222 10.48 -38.74 -2.32
C VAL A 222 11.57 -38.99 -3.36
N LEU A 223 11.15 -39.34 -4.58
CA LEU A 223 12.02 -39.54 -5.72
C LEU A 223 11.84 -38.39 -6.71
N MET A 224 12.91 -37.70 -7.07
CA MET A 224 12.89 -36.73 -8.16
C MET A 224 12.97 -37.47 -9.49
N THR A 225 11.97 -37.30 -10.35
CA THR A 225 11.90 -37.90 -11.68
C THR A 225 12.24 -36.91 -12.78
N ALA A 226 12.03 -35.61 -12.54
CA ALA A 226 12.42 -34.55 -13.46
C ALA A 226 12.85 -33.28 -12.71
N HIS A 227 13.76 -32.53 -13.32
CA HIS A 227 14.19 -31.23 -12.82
C HIS A 227 13.95 -30.12 -13.87
N PRO A 228 13.85 -28.84 -13.47
CA PRO A 228 13.66 -27.75 -14.40
C PRO A 228 14.87 -27.54 -15.31
N VAL A 229 14.61 -27.07 -16.53
CA VAL A 229 15.62 -26.69 -17.51
C VAL A 229 15.29 -25.38 -18.18
N SER A 230 16.29 -24.51 -18.31
CA SER A 230 16.17 -23.26 -19.05
C SER A 230 17.51 -22.87 -19.67
N GLY A 231 17.66 -23.11 -20.98
CA GLY A 231 18.86 -22.76 -21.73
C GLY A 231 20.13 -23.33 -21.08
N SER A 232 21.00 -22.45 -20.59
CA SER A 232 22.26 -22.80 -19.91
C SER A 232 22.16 -22.87 -18.38
N THR A 233 21.02 -22.49 -17.78
CA THR A 233 20.82 -22.54 -16.33
C THR A 233 20.53 -23.98 -15.90
N LYS A 234 21.40 -24.51 -15.05
CA LYS A 234 21.23 -25.83 -14.42
C LYS A 234 20.51 -25.66 -13.09
N PHE A 235 19.44 -26.43 -12.93
CA PHE A 235 18.77 -26.59 -11.66
C PHE A 235 19.24 -27.88 -10.99
N ASP A 236 19.37 -27.86 -9.67
CA ASP A 236 19.85 -28.96 -8.85
C ASP A 236 18.91 -29.21 -7.65
N ALA A 237 19.22 -30.23 -6.84
CA ALA A 237 18.44 -30.56 -5.65
C ALA A 237 18.42 -29.42 -4.60
N LYS A 238 19.44 -28.54 -4.57
CA LYS A 238 19.46 -27.41 -3.64
C LYS A 238 18.42 -26.36 -4.00
N ASP A 239 18.11 -26.19 -5.29
CA ASP A 239 17.02 -25.31 -5.72
C ASP A 239 15.65 -25.84 -5.27
N LEU A 240 15.51 -27.16 -5.19
CA LEU A 240 14.31 -27.80 -4.65
C LEU A 240 14.23 -27.59 -3.13
N GLU A 241 15.32 -27.79 -2.40
CA GLU A 241 15.39 -27.51 -0.96
C GLU A 241 15.07 -26.03 -0.65
N GLU A 242 15.63 -25.10 -1.42
CA GLU A 242 15.29 -23.67 -1.31
C GLU A 242 13.78 -23.46 -1.50
N LEU A 243 13.21 -24.11 -2.50
CA LEU A 243 11.80 -23.99 -2.81
C LEU A 243 10.91 -24.57 -1.70
N LEU A 244 11.29 -25.70 -1.10
CA LEU A 244 10.58 -26.31 0.03
C LEU A 244 10.64 -25.42 1.27
N ASN A 245 11.81 -24.87 1.59
CA ASN A 245 11.97 -23.91 2.69
C ASN A 245 11.08 -22.67 2.50
N LEU A 246 10.97 -22.16 1.27
CA LEU A 246 10.07 -21.02 0.96
C LEU A 246 8.58 -21.35 1.12
N MET A 247 8.20 -22.63 1.03
CA MET A 247 6.81 -23.08 1.23
C MET A 247 6.45 -23.31 2.70
N GLN A 248 7.41 -23.65 3.56
CA GLN A 248 7.15 -23.96 4.98
C GLN A 248 6.42 -22.81 5.71
N ASP A 249 6.78 -21.56 5.43
CA ASP A 249 6.21 -20.38 6.09
C ASP A 249 4.94 -19.84 5.42
N ARG A 250 4.39 -20.56 4.44
CA ARG A 250 3.28 -20.08 3.59
C ARG A 250 2.09 -21.04 3.61
N PRO A 251 0.86 -20.52 3.44
CA PRO A 251 -0.30 -21.38 3.25
C PRO A 251 -0.14 -22.22 1.98
N ALA A 252 -0.59 -23.48 2.05
CA ALA A 252 -0.57 -24.40 0.93
C ALA A 252 -1.26 -23.79 -0.31
N GLY A 253 -0.68 -24.00 -1.49
CA GLY A 253 -1.21 -23.49 -2.76
C GLY A 253 -0.74 -22.08 -3.15
N GLN A 254 0.00 -21.36 -2.30
CA GLN A 254 0.61 -20.09 -2.71
C GLN A 254 1.80 -20.32 -3.66
N MET A 255 1.76 -19.70 -4.84
CA MET A 255 2.84 -19.80 -5.82
C MET A 255 4.16 -19.23 -5.29
N VAL A 256 5.19 -20.07 -5.24
CA VAL A 256 6.57 -19.68 -4.91
C VAL A 256 7.54 -20.13 -5.99
N ARG A 257 8.64 -19.40 -6.12
CA ARG A 257 9.71 -19.63 -7.09
C ARG A 257 11.04 -19.55 -6.36
N CYS A 258 11.96 -20.46 -6.66
CA CYS A 258 13.34 -20.38 -6.15
C CYS A 258 14.06 -19.17 -6.77
N SER A 259 15.17 -18.77 -6.15
CA SER A 259 16.02 -17.65 -6.55
C SER A 259 16.39 -17.66 -8.04
N LYS A 260 16.81 -18.81 -8.59
CA LYS A 260 17.17 -18.97 -10.02
C LYS A 260 15.98 -18.73 -10.94
N ALA A 261 14.82 -19.32 -10.64
CA ALA A 261 13.60 -19.14 -11.42
C ALA A 261 13.12 -17.68 -11.36
N ARG A 262 13.19 -17.07 -10.18
CA ARG A 262 12.83 -15.66 -9.94
C ARG A 262 13.73 -14.72 -10.75
N ALA A 263 15.05 -14.91 -10.73
CA ALA A 263 16.01 -14.13 -11.51
C ALA A 263 15.77 -14.28 -13.02
N MET A 264 15.47 -15.50 -13.49
CA MET A 264 15.11 -15.74 -14.88
C MET A 264 13.83 -14.98 -15.28
N PHE A 265 12.79 -14.99 -14.44
CA PHE A 265 11.56 -14.25 -14.71
C PHE A 265 11.75 -12.73 -14.64
N ALA A 266 12.60 -12.23 -13.74
CA ALA A 266 12.96 -10.81 -13.70
C ALA A 266 13.62 -10.36 -15.01
N MET A 267 14.60 -11.11 -15.51
CA MET A 267 15.24 -10.82 -16.80
C MET A 267 14.24 -10.88 -17.97
N ARG A 268 13.34 -11.87 -17.98
CA ARG A 268 12.32 -12.01 -19.02
C ARG A 268 11.30 -10.87 -18.97
N ALA A 269 10.89 -10.45 -17.78
CA ALA A 269 9.99 -9.32 -17.57
C ALA A 269 10.63 -8.03 -18.07
N CYS A 270 11.87 -7.74 -17.67
CA CYS A 270 12.59 -6.53 -18.10
C CYS A 270 12.69 -6.43 -19.63
N ARG A 271 13.05 -7.52 -20.31
CA ARG A 271 13.15 -7.55 -21.79
C ARG A 271 11.81 -7.47 -22.52
N LYS A 272 10.72 -7.89 -21.88
CA LYS A 272 9.36 -7.85 -22.44
C LYS A 272 8.71 -6.47 -22.27
N SER A 273 9.15 -5.71 -21.27
CA SER A 273 8.46 -4.50 -20.82
C SER A 273 8.75 -3.29 -21.68
N ILE A 274 7.89 -2.27 -21.58
CA ILE A 274 8.03 -1.00 -22.29
C ILE A 274 9.42 -0.39 -22.02
N MET A 275 10.15 -0.04 -23.09
CA MET A 275 11.45 0.61 -22.96
C MET A 275 11.30 2.09 -22.61
N ILE A 276 12.22 2.62 -21.80
CA ILE A 276 12.38 4.07 -21.61
C ILE A 276 12.70 4.71 -22.98
N GLY A 277 12.06 5.83 -23.29
CA GLY A 277 12.14 6.49 -24.59
C GLY A 277 10.99 6.12 -25.55
N THR A 278 10.19 5.10 -25.22
CA THR A 278 9.02 4.72 -26.04
C THR A 278 7.89 5.71 -25.82
N ALA A 279 7.39 6.34 -26.89
CA ALA A 279 6.21 7.20 -26.83
C ALA A 279 4.94 6.36 -26.61
N LEU A 280 4.14 6.72 -25.60
CA LEU A 280 2.91 6.00 -25.26
C LEU A 280 1.68 6.85 -25.56
N ASN A 281 0.64 6.20 -26.09
CA ASN A 281 -0.68 6.83 -26.22
C ASN A 281 -1.47 6.76 -24.89
N LYS A 282 -2.54 7.56 -24.75
CA LYS A 282 -3.34 7.61 -23.51
C LYS A 282 -3.92 6.26 -23.11
N ARG A 283 -4.29 5.39 -24.06
CA ARG A 283 -4.81 4.04 -23.75
C ARG A 283 -3.71 3.13 -23.18
N GLN A 284 -2.51 3.16 -23.74
CA GLN A 284 -1.36 2.40 -23.23
C GLN A 284 -0.99 2.86 -21.81
N MET A 285 -0.90 4.18 -21.59
CA MET A 285 -0.62 4.74 -20.26
C MET A 285 -1.68 4.31 -19.23
N THR A 286 -2.97 4.40 -19.61
CA THR A 286 -4.08 3.98 -18.74
C THR A 286 -3.98 2.49 -18.40
N SER A 287 -3.64 1.64 -19.38
CA SER A 287 -3.47 0.20 -19.15
C SER A 287 -2.35 -0.10 -18.15
N VAL A 288 -1.21 0.60 -18.23
CA VAL A 288 -0.09 0.43 -17.28
C VAL A 288 -0.54 0.76 -15.86
N VAL A 289 -1.26 1.88 -15.68
CA VAL A 289 -1.76 2.30 -14.36
C VAL A 289 -2.80 1.31 -13.82
N GLN A 290 -3.74 0.86 -14.66
CA GLN A 290 -4.75 -0.11 -14.26
C GLN A 290 -4.15 -1.47 -13.87
N HIS A 291 -3.09 -1.91 -14.56
CA HIS A 291 -2.38 -3.13 -14.18
C HIS A 291 -1.80 -3.05 -12.76
N MET A 292 -1.37 -1.87 -12.30
CA MET A 292 -0.85 -1.69 -10.93
C MET A 292 -1.88 -2.03 -9.86
N GLY A 293 -3.18 -1.79 -10.11
CA GLY A 293 -4.27 -2.19 -9.20
C GLY A 293 -4.48 -3.70 -9.10
N THR A 294 -3.96 -4.49 -10.06
CA THR A 294 -4.08 -5.96 -10.08
C THR A 294 -2.90 -6.66 -9.40
N MET A 295 -1.79 -5.95 -9.20
CA MET A 295 -0.57 -6.49 -8.57
C MET A 295 -0.75 -6.64 -7.06
N ASP A 296 0.07 -7.49 -6.45
CA ASP A 296 0.10 -7.61 -4.99
C ASP A 296 0.91 -6.51 -4.32
N GLN A 297 2.08 -6.19 -4.87
CA GLN A 297 2.95 -5.14 -4.34
C GLN A 297 3.44 -4.23 -5.47
N PRO A 298 2.62 -3.27 -5.93
CA PRO A 298 2.91 -2.50 -7.14
C PRO A 298 4.04 -1.49 -6.98
N TRP A 299 4.77 -1.44 -5.86
CA TRP A 299 5.67 -0.33 -5.47
C TRP A 299 7.12 -0.47 -5.96
N HIS A 300 7.60 -1.70 -6.13
CA HIS A 300 8.98 -1.98 -6.55
C HIS A 300 9.00 -2.98 -7.70
N CYS A 301 9.85 -2.72 -8.70
CA CYS A 301 10.16 -3.70 -9.73
C CYS A 301 10.99 -4.86 -9.14
N PRO A 302 11.14 -6.00 -9.84
CA PRO A 302 11.89 -7.15 -9.33
C PRO A 302 13.38 -6.86 -9.04
N HIS A 303 13.92 -5.75 -9.55
CA HIS A 303 15.29 -5.26 -9.30
C HIS A 303 15.37 -4.20 -8.20
N GLY A 304 14.25 -3.85 -7.56
CA GLY A 304 14.21 -2.88 -6.44
C GLY A 304 13.97 -1.43 -6.85
N ARG A 305 13.79 -1.11 -8.13
CA ARG A 305 13.49 0.27 -8.57
C ARG A 305 12.04 0.63 -8.20
N PRO A 306 11.76 1.84 -7.71
CA PRO A 306 10.41 2.27 -7.43
C PRO A 306 9.59 2.42 -8.71
N THR A 307 8.34 1.98 -8.67
CA THR A 307 7.41 2.08 -9.81
C THR A 307 6.68 3.42 -9.83
N MET A 308 6.43 4.03 -8.67
CA MET A 308 5.73 5.30 -8.55
C MET A 308 6.11 6.09 -7.30
N ARG A 309 5.92 7.41 -7.37
CA ARG A 309 6.13 8.37 -6.28
C ARG A 309 5.04 9.44 -6.29
N HIS A 310 4.77 10.02 -5.13
CA HIS A 310 3.89 11.17 -5.02
C HIS A 310 4.61 12.42 -5.55
N LEU A 311 3.94 13.19 -6.40
CA LEU A 311 4.46 14.46 -6.91
C LEU A 311 3.98 15.63 -6.04
N SER A 312 2.67 15.79 -5.93
CA SER A 312 2.07 16.96 -5.29
C SER A 312 0.58 16.79 -5.09
N ASP A 313 0.08 17.31 -3.97
CA ASP A 313 -1.33 17.58 -3.77
C ASP A 313 -1.76 18.84 -4.55
N LEU A 314 -2.89 18.75 -5.25
CA LEU A 314 -3.50 19.83 -6.02
C LEU A 314 -4.64 20.52 -5.27
N VAL A 315 -5.06 20.01 -4.10
CA VAL A 315 -6.09 20.64 -3.27
C VAL A 315 -5.54 21.99 -2.77
N GLY A 316 -6.06 23.09 -3.35
CA GLY A 316 -5.62 24.46 -3.07
C GLY A 316 -4.63 25.05 -4.07
N VAL A 317 -4.13 24.27 -5.04
CA VAL A 317 -3.29 24.79 -6.13
C VAL A 317 -4.16 25.61 -7.08
N GLY A 318 -3.87 26.91 -7.19
CA GLY A 318 -4.65 27.86 -7.99
C GLY A 318 -5.67 28.67 -7.17
N TRP A 319 -5.69 28.54 -5.84
CA TRP A 319 -6.41 29.47 -4.95
C TRP A 319 -5.56 30.72 -4.71
N ASP A 320 -5.70 31.72 -5.58
CA ASP A 320 -5.25 33.08 -5.28
C ASP A 320 -6.37 33.79 -4.51
N PHE A 321 -6.11 34.22 -3.27
CA PHE A 321 -7.06 35.02 -2.47
C PHE A 321 -7.56 36.28 -3.21
N ARG A 322 -6.87 36.69 -4.28
CA ARG A 322 -7.23 37.85 -5.10
C ARG A 322 -7.89 37.51 -6.45
N LYS A 323 -7.80 36.26 -6.95
CA LYS A 323 -8.24 35.91 -8.32
C LYS A 323 -9.17 34.70 -8.43
N GLY A 324 -9.44 33.98 -7.35
CA GLY A 324 -10.29 32.78 -7.36
C GLY A 324 -9.62 31.58 -8.06
N PRO A 325 -10.31 30.43 -8.18
CA PRO A 325 -9.72 29.19 -8.66
C PRO A 325 -9.31 29.29 -10.15
N TRP A 326 -8.05 29.00 -10.45
CA TRP A 326 -7.55 28.84 -11.82
C TRP A 326 -7.84 27.44 -12.36
N LYS A 327 -8.61 27.34 -13.44
CA LYS A 327 -8.92 26.07 -14.10
C LYS A 327 -7.75 25.67 -15.03
N VAL A 328 -6.97 24.68 -14.63
CA VAL A 328 -5.90 24.12 -15.47
C VAL A 328 -6.52 23.24 -16.57
N GLU A 329 -6.24 23.56 -17.84
CA GLU A 329 -6.66 22.74 -18.99
C GLU A 329 -5.73 21.53 -19.19
N TRP A 330 -5.96 20.48 -18.41
CA TRP A 330 -5.17 19.24 -18.44
C TRP A 330 -5.12 18.56 -19.79
N GLY A 331 -6.14 18.72 -20.64
CA GLY A 331 -6.16 18.17 -21.99
C GLY A 331 -5.07 18.74 -22.91
N ALA A 332 -4.50 19.90 -22.59
CA ALA A 332 -3.41 20.53 -23.33
C ALA A 332 -2.01 20.18 -22.81
N PHE A 333 -1.91 19.56 -21.63
CA PHE A 333 -0.63 19.14 -21.05
C PHE A 333 0.02 18.06 -21.93
N GLY A 334 1.24 18.32 -22.42
CA GLY A 334 1.95 17.43 -23.34
C GLY A 334 1.68 17.68 -24.83
N ARG A 335 0.78 18.60 -25.21
CA ARG A 335 0.73 19.11 -26.59
C ARG A 335 1.84 20.14 -26.76
N VAL A 336 2.99 19.73 -27.28
CA VAL A 336 3.98 20.68 -27.80
C VAL A 336 3.27 21.51 -28.86
N ALA A 337 3.14 22.81 -28.62
CA ALA A 337 2.64 23.73 -29.62
C ALA A 337 3.59 23.67 -30.83
N ALA A 338 3.16 23.00 -31.89
CA ALA A 338 3.78 23.14 -33.20
C ALA A 338 3.38 24.52 -33.77
N SER A 339 4.04 25.58 -33.32
CA SER A 339 3.98 26.93 -33.90
C SER A 339 5.09 27.77 -33.23
N ALA A 340 6.01 28.46 -33.90
CA ALA A 340 6.10 28.86 -35.30
C ALA A 340 7.58 29.07 -35.66
N ALA A 341 8.00 28.54 -36.82
CA ALA A 341 9.11 29.09 -37.58
C ALA A 341 8.49 29.80 -38.79
N ILE A 342 8.60 31.13 -38.81
CA ILE A 342 8.61 31.96 -40.03
C ILE A 342 9.91 32.74 -39.97
#